data_AF-F7AEP7-F1
#
_entry.id   AF-F7AEP7-F1
#
_cell.length_a   1.000
_cell.length_b   1.000
_cell.length_c   1.000
_cell.angle_alpha   90.00
_cell.angle_beta   90.00
_cell.angle_gamma   90.00
#
_symmetry.space_group_name_H-M   'P 1'
#
loop_
_entity.id
_entity.type
_entity.pdbx_description
1 polymer ?
#
loop_
_entity_poly.entity_id
_entity_poly.type
_entity_poly.pdbx_seq_one_letter_code
_entity_poly.pdbx_strand_id
1 'polypeptide(L)'
;MSFEEHQVKRRRLSENGSELKQQEDFSSHEPPHERPDRENKFSREREMADQPNKVLLFTVVNAVYPITTDVLHMICEPCGEVQRIVIFRKRGVQAMIEFGSIQDAQRAKASLNGADIYSGCCTLKIEWAKPARLNVYKNDDETWDYTGAVAKKMRLRG
;
A
#
# COMPACT_ATOMS: atom_id res chain seq x y z
N MET A 1 -43.24 4.90 71.64
CA MET A 1 -44.64 5.35 71.46
C MET A 1 -45.07 4.79 70.11
N SER A 2 -45.59 3.56 70.13
CA SER A 2 -46.99 3.20 69.80
C SER A 2 -47.17 3.04 68.28
N PHE A 3 -47.23 1.81 67.75
CA PHE A 3 -48.46 1.01 67.51
C PHE A 3 -49.41 1.73 66.51
N GLU A 4 -49.93 1.13 65.43
CA GLU A 4 -50.80 -0.05 65.43
C GLU A 4 -51.11 -0.50 63.97
N GLU A 5 -51.16 -1.82 63.74
CA GLU A 5 -52.15 -2.56 62.91
C GLU A 5 -52.23 -2.37 61.36
N HIS A 6 -52.49 -3.36 60.48
CA HIS A 6 -53.41 -4.50 60.59
C HIS A 6 -53.27 -5.53 59.42
N GLN A 7 -53.42 -6.82 59.77
CA GLN A 7 -54.03 -8.00 59.08
C GLN A 7 -53.48 -8.64 57.78
N VAL A 8 -52.74 -9.74 58.03
CA VAL A 8 -53.04 -11.14 57.67
C VAL A 8 -54.13 -11.43 56.61
N LYS A 9 -53.74 -12.08 55.52
CA LYS A 9 -54.52 -13.18 54.93
C LYS A 9 -53.61 -14.23 54.29
N ARG A 10 -53.37 -15.31 55.04
CA ARG A 10 -52.80 -16.57 54.57
C ARG A 10 -53.68 -17.15 53.45
N ARG A 11 -53.07 -17.69 52.39
CA ARG A 11 -53.59 -18.90 51.74
C ARG A 11 -52.49 -19.68 51.02
N ARG A 12 -52.22 -20.86 51.61
CA ARG A 12 -51.77 -22.15 51.08
C ARG A 12 -50.42 -22.25 50.36
N LEU A 13 -49.47 -22.86 51.07
CA LEU A 13 -48.43 -23.71 50.49
C LEU A 13 -49.07 -25.03 50.06
N SER A 14 -48.69 -25.50 48.87
CA SER A 14 -48.79 -26.91 48.47
C SER A 14 -47.36 -27.42 48.24
N GLU A 15 -47.13 -28.63 48.70
CA GLU A 15 -45.87 -29.33 48.81
C GLU A 15 -45.39 -29.96 47.48
N ASN A 16 -44.06 -30.04 47.36
CA ASN A 16 -43.24 -31.04 46.66
C ASN A 16 -43.15 -31.03 45.11
N GLY A 17 -41.89 -30.99 44.63
CA GLY A 17 -41.47 -31.74 43.44
C GLY A 17 -40.85 -30.92 42.30
N SER A 18 -39.52 -30.88 42.25
CA SER A 18 -38.67 -31.05 41.05
C SER A 18 -39.29 -30.85 39.66
N GLU A 19 -38.82 -29.87 38.88
CA GLU A 19 -38.05 -30.07 37.63
C GLU A 19 -37.82 -28.72 36.91
N LEU A 20 -36.57 -28.44 36.58
CA LEU A 20 -36.19 -27.37 35.64
C LEU A 20 -36.21 -27.96 34.23
N LYS A 21 -37.15 -27.51 33.38
CA LYS A 21 -36.94 -27.33 31.92
C LYS A 21 -38.14 -26.69 31.19
N GLN A 22 -37.79 -25.67 30.40
CA GLN A 22 -38.37 -25.21 29.11
C GLN A 22 -39.86 -24.87 29.01
N GLN A 23 -40.18 -23.65 28.56
CA GLN A 23 -40.55 -23.37 27.15
C GLN A 23 -40.82 -21.86 26.91
N GLU A 24 -40.49 -21.41 25.70
CA GLU A 24 -40.35 -20.03 25.20
C GLU A 24 -41.68 -19.41 24.73
N ASP A 25 -41.81 -18.06 24.77
CA ASP A 25 -42.65 -17.32 23.81
C ASP A 25 -42.21 -15.83 23.63
N PHE A 26 -41.63 -15.58 22.44
CA PHE A 26 -41.67 -14.39 21.57
C PHE A 26 -41.44 -12.95 22.09
N SER A 27 -40.23 -12.44 21.81
CA SER A 27 -40.06 -11.26 20.94
C SER A 27 -38.66 -11.26 20.32
N SER A 28 -38.57 -11.77 19.11
CA SER A 28 -37.32 -11.84 18.32
C SER A 28 -36.86 -10.43 17.94
N HIS A 29 -35.89 -9.89 18.66
CA HIS A 29 -35.03 -8.83 18.13
C HIS A 29 -33.89 -9.50 17.37
N GLU A 30 -33.98 -9.49 16.04
CA GLU A 30 -32.86 -9.86 15.20
C GLU A 30 -31.64 -8.97 15.52
N PRO A 31 -30.44 -9.54 15.69
CA PRO A 31 -29.22 -8.75 15.68
C PRO A 31 -29.06 -8.14 14.28
N PRO A 32 -28.76 -6.83 14.15
CA PRO A 32 -28.52 -6.25 12.85
C PRO A 32 -27.32 -6.95 12.22
N HIS A 33 -27.52 -7.51 11.03
CA HIS A 33 -26.46 -7.96 10.14
C HIS A 33 -25.29 -6.95 10.12
N GLU A 34 -24.16 -7.33 10.72
CA GLU A 34 -22.88 -6.68 10.48
C GLU A 34 -22.57 -6.81 8.98
N ARG A 35 -22.79 -5.71 8.25
CA ARG A 35 -22.40 -5.58 6.86
C ARG A 35 -20.88 -5.54 6.87
N PRO A 36 -20.15 -6.40 6.13
CA PRO A 36 -18.70 -6.31 6.10
C PRO A 36 -18.31 -4.93 5.54
N ASP A 37 -17.57 -4.19 6.35
CA ASP A 37 -17.16 -2.81 6.11
C ASP A 37 -16.44 -2.66 4.77
N ARG A 38 -17.12 -2.03 3.81
CA ARG A 38 -16.50 -1.51 2.57
C ARG A 38 -15.43 -0.43 2.84
N GLU A 39 -15.32 0.03 4.08
CA GLU A 39 -14.43 1.14 4.48
C GLU A 39 -12.97 0.70 4.71
N ASN A 40 -12.71 -0.60 4.94
CA ASN A 40 -11.37 -1.09 5.28
C ASN A 40 -10.45 -1.38 4.07
N LYS A 41 -10.88 -1.02 2.85
CA LYS A 41 -10.09 -1.27 1.63
C LYS A 41 -9.13 -0.13 1.30
N PHE A 42 -9.52 1.12 1.60
CA PHE A 42 -8.72 2.31 1.30
C PHE A 42 -7.53 2.49 2.28
N SER A 43 -7.69 2.10 3.54
CA SER A 43 -6.65 2.17 4.57
C SER A 43 -5.49 1.23 4.28
N ARG A 44 -5.76 -0.04 3.95
CA ARG A 44 -4.72 -1.05 3.64
C ARG A 44 -3.89 -0.72 2.40
N GLU A 45 -4.50 -0.17 1.35
CA GLU A 45 -3.79 0.20 0.11
C GLU A 45 -2.84 1.38 0.30
N ARG A 46 -3.15 2.31 1.21
CA ARG A 46 -2.27 3.44 1.52
C ARG A 46 -1.10 3.04 2.41
N GLU A 47 -1.32 2.09 3.32
CA GLU A 47 -0.28 1.56 4.21
C GLU A 47 0.75 0.70 3.45
N MET A 48 0.33 -0.05 2.42
CA MET A 48 1.26 -0.75 1.52
C MET A 48 2.09 0.19 0.63
N ALA A 49 1.56 1.36 0.27
CA ALA A 49 2.25 2.32 -0.59
C ALA A 49 3.42 3.04 0.12
N ASP A 50 3.54 2.90 1.44
CA ASP A 50 4.66 3.45 2.20
C ASP A 50 5.72 2.39 2.54
N GLN A 51 5.46 1.11 2.25
CA GLN A 51 6.42 0.05 2.52
C GLN A 51 7.62 0.11 1.57
N PRO A 52 8.86 -0.08 2.09
CA PRO A 52 10.05 -0.18 1.27
C PRO A 52 9.91 -1.25 0.19
N ASN A 53 10.19 -0.87 -1.05
CA ASN A 53 10.13 -1.74 -2.21
C ASN A 53 11.37 -1.47 -3.08
N LYS A 54 11.85 -2.48 -3.80
CA LYS A 54 12.93 -2.29 -4.77
C LYS A 54 12.49 -1.54 -6.03
N VAL A 55 11.19 -1.31 -6.20
CA VAL A 55 10.63 -0.53 -7.30
C VAL A 55 10.20 0.85 -6.81
N LEU A 56 10.63 1.87 -7.52
CA LEU A 56 10.27 3.27 -7.27
C LEU A 56 9.39 3.82 -8.39
N LEU A 57 8.45 4.68 -8.04
CA LEU A 57 7.68 5.49 -8.97
C LEU A 57 8.27 6.91 -9.00
N PHE A 58 8.80 7.29 -10.15
CA PHE A 58 9.29 8.62 -10.45
C PHE A 58 8.18 9.38 -11.16
N THR A 59 7.88 10.58 -10.70
CA THR A 59 7.02 11.55 -11.38
C THR A 59 7.87 12.75 -11.73
N VAL A 60 7.95 13.08 -13.02
CA VAL A 60 8.77 14.19 -13.52
C VAL A 60 7.89 15.43 -13.62
N VAL A 61 8.18 16.42 -12.78
CA VAL A 61 7.50 17.72 -12.77
C VAL A 61 8.22 18.66 -13.72
N ASN A 62 7.47 19.49 -14.45
CA ASN A 62 8.01 20.42 -15.44
C ASN A 62 8.92 19.73 -16.47
N ALA A 63 8.39 18.67 -17.10
CA ALA A 63 9.10 17.88 -18.11
C ALA A 63 9.23 18.66 -19.43
N VAL A 64 10.21 19.58 -19.49
CA VAL A 64 10.50 20.42 -20.66
C VAL A 64 11.31 19.66 -21.71
N TYR A 65 12.21 18.77 -21.25
CA TYR A 65 13.07 17.97 -22.10
C TYR A 65 12.61 16.50 -22.15
N PRO A 66 12.88 15.79 -23.26
CA PRO A 66 12.54 14.38 -23.38
C PRO A 66 13.26 13.55 -22.32
N ILE A 67 12.50 12.77 -21.57
CA ILE A 67 13.02 11.77 -20.63
C ILE A 67 12.94 10.40 -21.29
N THR A 68 14.09 9.75 -21.42
CA THR A 68 14.26 8.39 -21.95
C THR A 68 14.79 7.46 -20.87
N THR A 69 14.74 6.15 -21.14
CA THR A 69 15.30 5.11 -20.27
C THR A 69 16.78 5.34 -19.98
N ASP A 70 17.59 5.75 -20.96
CA ASP A 70 19.01 6.02 -20.79
C ASP A 70 19.30 7.18 -19.82
N VAL A 71 18.52 8.27 -19.90
CA VAL A 71 18.66 9.41 -18.98
C VAL A 71 18.36 8.99 -17.54
N LEU A 72 17.29 8.23 -17.34
CA LEU A 72 16.91 7.71 -16.02
C LEU A 72 17.92 6.68 -15.49
N HIS A 73 18.47 5.84 -16.37
CA HIS A 73 19.53 4.90 -16.00
C HIS A 73 20.77 5.65 -15.53
N MET A 74 21.23 6.64 -16.29
CA MET A 74 22.44 7.43 -15.98
C MET A 74 22.38 8.09 -14.59
N ILE A 75 21.25 8.68 -14.23
CA ILE A 75 21.10 9.34 -12.91
C ILE A 75 20.91 8.33 -11.76
N CYS A 76 20.38 7.13 -12.03
CA CYS A 76 20.11 6.11 -11.02
C CYS A 76 21.29 5.15 -10.81
N GLU A 77 22.16 4.96 -11.80
CA GLU A 77 23.35 4.10 -11.74
C GLU A 77 24.28 4.39 -10.54
N PRO A 78 24.61 5.64 -10.17
CA PRO A 78 25.42 5.91 -8.97
C PRO A 78 24.69 5.52 -7.67
N CYS A 79 23.36 5.45 -7.71
CA CYS A 79 22.54 5.07 -6.56
C CYS A 79 22.39 3.55 -6.41
N GLY A 80 22.68 2.73 -7.42
CA GLY A 80 22.59 1.27 -7.32
C GLY A 80 22.39 0.58 -8.68
N GLU A 81 22.30 -0.75 -8.66
CA GLU A 81 22.09 -1.52 -9.89
C GLU A 81 20.64 -1.37 -10.38
N VAL A 82 20.47 -0.72 -11.53
CA VAL A 82 19.18 -0.58 -12.20
C VAL A 82 18.90 -1.83 -13.02
N GLN A 83 17.77 -2.48 -12.75
CA GLN A 83 17.38 -3.70 -13.47
C GLN A 83 16.46 -3.39 -14.64
N ARG A 84 15.39 -2.62 -14.41
CA ARG A 84 14.34 -2.38 -15.41
C ARG A 84 13.80 -0.96 -15.27
N ILE A 85 13.50 -0.32 -16.40
CA ILE A 85 12.86 0.99 -16.46
C ILE A 85 11.64 0.89 -17.36
N VAL A 86 10.51 1.46 -16.93
CA VAL A 86 9.31 1.62 -17.74
C VAL A 86 8.77 3.03 -17.57
N ILE A 87 8.62 3.77 -18.67
CA ILE A 87 8.13 5.13 -18.74
C ILE A 87 6.68 5.12 -19.22
N PHE A 88 5.84 5.95 -18.61
CA PHE A 88 4.43 6.14 -18.95
C PHE A 88 4.15 7.64 -19.10
N ARG A 89 3.50 8.03 -20.20
CA ARG A 89 3.19 9.44 -20.52
C ARG A 89 1.69 9.78 -20.45
N LYS A 90 0.87 8.92 -19.85
CA LYS A 90 -0.61 9.04 -19.85
C LYS A 90 -1.14 10.24 -19.07
N ARG A 91 -0.48 10.65 -17.98
CA ARG A 91 -0.89 11.75 -17.09
C ARG A 91 0.32 12.58 -16.67
N GLY A 92 1.08 13.02 -17.67
CA GLY A 92 2.44 13.53 -17.48
C GLY A 92 3.48 12.41 -17.55
N VAL A 93 4.74 12.78 -17.42
CA VAL A 93 5.87 11.86 -17.51
C VAL A 93 6.08 11.18 -16.16
N GLN A 94 5.82 9.89 -16.11
CA GLN A 94 6.10 9.03 -14.97
C GLN A 94 6.99 7.87 -15.39
N ALA A 95 7.80 7.35 -14.49
CA ALA A 95 8.63 6.20 -14.74
C ALA A 95 8.64 5.28 -13.53
N MET A 96 8.70 3.97 -13.77
CA MET A 96 8.95 2.98 -12.73
C MET A 96 10.33 2.41 -12.94
N ILE A 97 11.11 2.37 -11.88
CA ILE A 97 12.50 1.90 -11.90
C ILE A 97 12.64 0.79 -10.88
N GLU A 98 13.02 -0.40 -11.33
CA GLU A 98 13.34 -1.54 -10.47
C GLU A 98 14.85 -1.58 -10.23
N PHE A 99 15.23 -1.58 -8.95
CA PHE A 99 16.60 -1.76 -8.51
C PHE A 99 16.88 -3.22 -8.14
N GLY A 100 18.16 -3.58 -8.09
CA GLY A 100 18.62 -4.91 -7.68
C GLY A 100 18.25 -5.25 -6.24
N SER A 101 18.23 -4.25 -5.35
CA SER A 101 17.93 -4.41 -3.93
C SER A 101 17.04 -3.28 -3.39
N ILE A 102 16.40 -3.51 -2.23
CA ILE A 102 15.62 -2.46 -1.53
C ILE A 102 16.55 -1.36 -1.02
N GLN A 103 17.77 -1.71 -0.59
CA GLN A 103 18.75 -0.73 -0.10
C GLN A 103 19.15 0.26 -1.19
N ASP A 104 19.32 -0.22 -2.43
CA ASP A 104 19.62 0.63 -3.58
C ASP A 104 18.45 1.58 -3.89
N ALA A 105 17.22 1.07 -3.87
CA ALA A 105 16.03 1.91 -4.04
C ALA A 105 15.90 2.97 -2.91
N GLN A 106 16.20 2.61 -1.66
CA GLN A 106 16.23 3.58 -0.56
C GLN A 106 17.26 4.68 -0.79
N ARG A 107 18.47 4.32 -1.22
CA ARG A 107 19.54 5.27 -1.55
C ARG A 107 19.16 6.18 -2.71
N ALA A 108 18.58 5.62 -3.77
CA ALA A 108 18.10 6.37 -4.93
C ALA A 108 16.99 7.36 -4.54
N LYS A 109 15.98 6.91 -3.79
CA LYS A 109 14.90 7.78 -3.29
C LYS A 109 15.47 8.92 -2.43
N ALA A 110 16.37 8.63 -1.50
CA ALA A 110 16.95 9.64 -0.62
C ALA A 110 17.80 10.69 -1.38
N SER A 111 18.50 10.27 -2.42
CA SER A 111 19.45 11.14 -3.16
C SER A 111 18.78 11.94 -4.28
N LEU A 112 17.77 11.37 -4.95
CA LEU A 112 17.19 11.93 -6.17
C LEU A 112 15.82 12.58 -5.95
N ASN A 113 15.16 12.34 -4.82
CA ASN A 113 13.84 12.93 -4.58
C ASN A 113 13.96 14.44 -4.37
N GLY A 114 13.23 15.21 -5.18
CA GLY A 114 13.30 16.67 -5.24
C GLY A 114 14.46 17.21 -6.07
N ALA A 115 15.31 16.36 -6.64
CA ALA A 115 16.40 16.78 -7.51
C ALA A 115 15.92 17.03 -8.94
N ASP A 116 16.58 17.95 -9.63
CA ASP A 116 16.35 18.22 -11.05
C ASP A 116 17.24 17.33 -11.92
N ILE A 117 16.68 16.74 -12.98
CA ILE A 117 17.47 16.01 -13.99
C ILE A 117 18.31 17.00 -14.82
N TYR A 118 17.71 18.14 -15.17
CA TYR A 118 18.35 19.22 -15.92
C TYR A 118 18.21 20.50 -15.10
N SER A 119 19.24 21.36 -15.08
CA SER A 119 19.25 22.54 -14.22
C SER A 119 17.95 23.36 -14.33
N GLY A 120 17.16 23.39 -13.24
CA GLY A 120 15.91 24.15 -13.14
C GLY A 120 14.68 23.53 -13.79
N CYS A 121 14.73 22.27 -14.25
CA CYS A 121 13.55 21.57 -14.78
C CYS A 121 13.63 20.04 -14.63
N CYS A 122 12.54 19.35 -15.00
CA CYS A 122 12.42 17.90 -14.85
C CYS A 122 12.66 17.43 -13.40
N THR A 123 12.09 18.14 -12.43
CA THR A 123 12.21 17.83 -11.01
C THR A 123 11.58 16.48 -10.69
N LEU A 124 12.30 15.64 -9.96
CA LEU A 124 11.86 14.30 -9.59
C LEU A 124 11.03 14.32 -8.31
N LYS A 125 9.84 13.71 -8.36
CA LYS A 125 9.10 13.30 -7.17
C LYS A 125 9.06 11.77 -7.12
N ILE A 126 9.59 11.18 -6.06
CA ILE A 126 9.81 9.73 -5.95
C ILE A 126 8.98 9.12 -4.82
N GLU A 127 8.19 8.11 -5.15
CA GLU A 127 7.35 7.35 -4.22
C GLU A 127 7.66 5.85 -4.31
N TRP A 128 7.29 5.08 -3.28
CA TRP A 128 7.39 3.63 -3.39
C TRP A 128 6.35 3.13 -4.39
N ALA A 129 6.77 2.24 -5.28
CA ALA A 129 5.84 1.67 -6.23
C ALA A 129 4.98 0.57 -5.58
N LYS A 130 3.74 0.43 -6.05
CA LYS A 130 2.86 -0.67 -5.65
C LYS A 130 3.37 -2.06 -6.11
N PRO A 131 3.79 -2.27 -7.37
CA PRO A 131 4.30 -3.57 -7.79
C PRO A 131 5.74 -3.79 -7.32
N ALA A 132 6.05 -5.03 -6.93
CA ALA A 132 7.40 -5.43 -6.51
C ALA A 132 8.34 -5.80 -7.66
N ARG A 133 7.81 -5.92 -8.89
CA ARG A 133 8.57 -6.21 -10.12
C ARG A 133 7.93 -5.56 -11.33
N LEU A 134 8.76 -5.15 -12.28
CA LEU A 134 8.32 -4.61 -13.57
C LEU A 134 8.37 -5.66 -14.67
N ASN A 135 7.41 -5.61 -15.58
CA ASN A 135 7.41 -6.45 -16.78
C ASN A 135 7.82 -5.61 -17.99
N VAL A 136 8.90 -6.03 -18.66
CA VAL A 136 9.44 -5.38 -19.86
C VAL A 136 9.27 -6.35 -21.02
N TYR A 137 8.55 -5.91 -22.07
CA TYR A 137 8.24 -6.75 -23.24
C TYR A 137 9.09 -6.42 -24.47
N LYS A 138 9.75 -5.26 -24.46
CA LYS A 138 10.58 -4.72 -25.53
C LYS A 138 11.57 -3.72 -24.94
N ASN A 139 12.65 -3.48 -25.67
CA ASN A 139 13.71 -2.54 -25.31
C ASN A 139 13.69 -1.36 -26.31
N ASP A 140 13.34 -0.18 -25.82
CA ASP A 140 13.26 1.10 -26.55
C ASP A 140 13.38 2.30 -25.59
N ASP A 141 13.17 3.52 -26.10
CA ASP A 141 13.32 4.77 -25.34
C ASP A 141 12.39 4.89 -24.11
N GLU A 142 11.28 4.12 -24.08
CA GLU A 142 10.30 4.16 -22.99
C GLU A 142 10.38 2.94 -22.07
N THR A 143 10.96 1.83 -22.50
CA THR A 143 11.01 0.61 -21.71
C THR A 143 12.31 -0.14 -21.96
N TRP A 144 12.98 -0.60 -20.90
CA TRP A 144 14.24 -1.30 -21.04
C TRP A 144 14.50 -2.28 -19.90
N ASP A 145 15.02 -3.47 -20.24
CA ASP A 145 15.54 -4.46 -19.31
C ASP A 145 17.07 -4.52 -19.39
N TYR A 146 17.72 -4.06 -18.32
CA TYR A 146 19.18 -4.02 -18.15
C TYR A 146 19.73 -5.31 -17.49
N THR A 147 18.90 -6.29 -17.15
CA THR A 147 19.36 -7.56 -16.55
C THR A 147 19.87 -8.56 -17.58
N GLY A 148 19.58 -8.34 -18.87
CA GLY A 148 20.16 -9.09 -19.98
C GLY A 148 21.69 -8.93 -20.10
N ALA A 149 22.35 -9.88 -20.77
CA ALA A 149 23.82 -10.02 -20.85
C ALA A 149 24.62 -8.80 -21.36
N VAL A 150 23.97 -7.72 -21.79
CA VAL A 150 24.60 -6.52 -22.38
C VAL A 150 25.01 -5.49 -21.32
N ALA A 151 24.32 -5.36 -20.19
CA ALA A 151 24.61 -4.29 -19.20
C ALA A 151 25.93 -4.51 -18.42
N LYS A 152 26.40 -5.76 -18.30
CA LYS A 152 27.70 -6.06 -17.66
C LYS A 152 28.91 -5.54 -18.43
N LYS A 153 28.75 -5.12 -19.69
CA LYS A 153 29.86 -4.69 -20.55
C LYS A 153 30.28 -3.22 -20.36
N MET A 154 29.43 -2.38 -19.75
CA MET A 154 29.73 -0.96 -19.52
C MET A 154 30.52 -0.67 -18.24
N ARG A 155 30.46 -1.56 -17.23
CA ARG A 155 31.22 -1.43 -15.97
C ARG A 155 32.72 -1.78 -16.06
N LEU A 156 33.24 -2.13 -17.24
CA LEU A 156 34.62 -2.61 -17.44
C LEU A 156 35.52 -1.67 -18.26
N ARG A 157 35.16 -0.39 -18.40
CA ARG A 157 36.06 0.63 -18.96
C ARG A 157 36.36 1.69 -17.92
N GLY A 158 37.17 1.30 -16.93
CA GLY A 158 38.00 2.20 -16.15
C GLY A 158 39.41 2.25 -16.75
#